data_AF-A0A9J5Y975-F1
#
_entry.id   AF-A0A9J5Y975-F1
#
_cell.length_a   1.000
_cell.length_b   1.000
_cell.length_c   1.000
_cell.angle_alpha   90.00
_cell.angle_beta   90.00
_cell.angle_gamma   90.00
#
_symmetry.space_group_name_H-M   'P 1'
#
loop_
_entity.id
_entity.type
_entity.pdbx_description
1 polymer ?
#
loop_
_entity_poly.entity_id
_entity_poly.type
_entity_poly.pdbx_seq_one_letter_code
_entity_poly.pdbx_strand_id
1 'polypeptide(L)'
;VTRSLLGNSLDVVAEVQKAQTQFRNLADITFSAPTVEKLKLQLHFMNFTTGKKVKLTLDVSCLNRGVYPSEVVPSQFAALAVPVKHSDDPLLGEIRDAVKSLRAGYMRIIRLCGCISQVVQA
;
A
#
# COMPACT_ATOMS: atom_id res chain seq x y z
N VAL A 1 -16.51 11.45 0.32
CA VAL A 1 -15.39 11.72 1.24
C VAL A 1 -15.86 12.60 2.35
N THR A 2 -15.65 12.10 3.55
CA THR A 2 -16.05 12.76 4.77
C THR A 2 -14.93 13.70 5.20
N ARG A 3 -15.21 14.99 5.40
CA ARG A 3 -14.19 15.98 5.80
C ARG A 3 -13.80 15.92 7.29
N SER A 4 -14.07 14.79 7.95
CA SER A 4 -13.82 14.60 9.38
C SER A 4 -12.78 13.50 9.58
N LEU A 5 -12.07 13.57 10.70
CA LEU A 5 -11.13 12.53 11.13
C LEU A 5 -11.77 11.14 11.08
N LEU A 6 -12.92 10.99 11.73
CA LEU A 6 -13.64 9.72 11.79
C LEU A 6 -14.04 9.23 10.39
N GLY A 7 -14.59 10.10 9.55
CA GLY A 7 -15.08 9.66 8.26
C GLY A 7 -13.98 9.37 7.25
N ASN A 8 -12.81 10.00 7.34
CA ASN A 8 -11.62 9.56 6.61
C ASN A 8 -11.15 8.17 7.06
N SER A 9 -11.19 7.88 8.36
CA SER A 9 -10.87 6.55 8.87
C SER A 9 -11.87 5.51 8.36
N LEU A 10 -13.17 5.83 8.31
CA LEU A 10 -14.19 4.96 7.74
C LEU A 10 -13.98 4.74 6.23
N ASP A 11 -13.68 5.80 5.47
CA ASP A 11 -13.35 5.71 4.05
C ASP A 11 -12.14 4.75 3.83
N VAL A 12 -11.09 4.88 4.66
CA VAL A 12 -9.92 3.98 4.60
C VAL A 12 -10.23 2.54 4.99
N VAL A 13 -11.00 2.31 6.05
CA VAL A 13 -11.41 0.95 6.43
C VAL A 13 -12.20 0.29 5.29
N ALA A 14 -13.11 1.03 4.65
CA ALA A 14 -13.85 0.52 3.50
C ALA A 14 -12.94 0.18 2.32
N GLU A 15 -11.93 1.01 2.04
CA GLU A 15 -10.94 0.72 1.00
C GLU A 15 -10.10 -0.52 1.31
N VAL A 16 -9.65 -0.67 2.56
CA VAL A 16 -8.82 -1.81 3.02
C VAL A 16 -9.59 -3.12 2.89
N GLN A 17 -10.84 -3.16 3.39
CA GLN A 17 -11.70 -4.35 3.29
C GLN A 17 -11.99 -4.71 1.83
N LYS A 18 -12.24 -3.71 0.99
CA LYS A 18 -12.44 -3.92 -0.45
C LYS A 18 -11.16 -4.41 -1.13
N ALA A 19 -9.99 -3.90 -0.77
CA ALA A 19 -8.72 -4.37 -1.32
C ALA A 19 -8.43 -5.84 -0.96
N GLN A 20 -8.68 -6.26 0.29
CA GLN A 20 -8.51 -7.66 0.74
C GLN A 20 -9.37 -8.64 -0.05
N THR A 21 -10.59 -8.24 -0.39
CA THR A 21 -11.53 -9.10 -1.14
C THR A 21 -11.31 -9.04 -2.65
N GLN A 22 -10.87 -7.91 -3.18
CA GLN A 22 -10.69 -7.70 -4.61
C GLN A 22 -9.37 -8.27 -5.15
N PHE A 23 -8.26 -8.16 -4.41
CA PHE A 23 -6.92 -8.54 -4.90
C PHE A 23 -6.44 -9.82 -4.23
N ARG A 24 -6.63 -10.96 -4.91
CA ARG A 24 -6.28 -12.28 -4.36
C ARG A 24 -4.80 -12.41 -3.99
N ASN A 25 -3.91 -11.69 -4.69
CA ASN A 25 -2.48 -11.71 -4.43
C ASN A 25 -2.05 -10.75 -3.30
N LEU A 26 -2.96 -9.97 -2.71
CA LEU A 26 -2.73 -9.22 -1.47
C LEU A 26 -2.93 -10.19 -0.28
N ALA A 27 -1.83 -10.80 0.15
CA ALA A 27 -1.83 -11.81 1.20
C ALA A 27 -2.11 -11.23 2.59
N ASP A 28 -1.68 -10.00 2.85
CA ASP A 28 -1.92 -9.32 4.13
C ASP A 28 -1.93 -7.79 3.99
N ILE A 29 -2.69 -7.14 4.85
CA ILE A 29 -2.77 -5.68 4.99
C ILE A 29 -2.92 -5.33 6.47
N THR A 30 -1.91 -4.64 7.01
CA THR A 30 -1.79 -4.45 8.45
C THR A 30 -1.45 -3.00 8.79
N PHE A 31 -2.18 -2.41 9.73
CA PHE A 31 -1.82 -1.11 10.30
C PHE A 31 -0.81 -1.28 11.44
N SER A 32 0.15 -0.37 11.53
CA SER A 32 1.08 -0.28 12.66
C SER A 32 1.27 1.17 13.08
N ALA A 33 1.25 1.41 14.38
CA ALA A 33 1.47 2.73 14.98
C ALA A 33 2.73 2.69 15.84
N PRO A 34 3.94 2.88 15.25
CA PRO A 34 5.19 2.80 16.00
C PRO A 34 5.35 3.95 17.01
N THR A 35 4.69 5.09 16.78
CA THR A 35 4.59 6.21 17.72
C THR A 35 3.19 6.81 17.61
N VAL A 36 2.79 7.67 18.56
CA VAL A 36 1.48 8.37 18.55
C VAL A 36 1.29 9.19 17.27
N GLU A 37 2.37 9.76 16.74
CA GLU A 37 2.32 10.62 15.55
C GLU A 37 2.35 9.83 14.24
N LYS A 38 2.86 8.59 14.26
CA LYS A 38 3.11 7.80 13.05
C LYS A 38 2.09 6.69 12.89
N LEU A 39 1.43 6.65 11.74
CA LEU A 39 0.60 5.55 11.32
C LEU A 39 1.12 5.00 9.99
N LYS A 40 1.38 3.70 9.95
CA LYS A 40 1.89 2.99 8.79
C LYS A 40 0.89 1.93 8.35
N LEU A 41 0.76 1.76 7.04
CA LEU A 41 0.01 0.66 6.44
C LEU A 41 0.99 -0.25 5.70
N GLN A 42 1.05 -1.51 6.12
CA GLN A 42 1.85 -2.54 5.49
C GLN A 42 0.99 -3.34 4.51
N LEU A 43 1.50 -3.55 3.31
CA LEU A 43 0.87 -4.37 2.27
C LEU A 43 1.80 -5.51 1.92
N HIS A 44 1.31 -6.73 1.94
CA HIS A 44 2.07 -7.92 1.56
C HIS A 44 1.43 -8.56 0.32
N PHE A 45 2.15 -8.53 -0.79
CA PHE A 45 1.75 -9.18 -2.02
C PHE A 45 2.56 -10.44 -2.29
N MET A 46 1.98 -11.39 -3.01
CA MET A 46 2.66 -12.60 -3.47
C MET A 46 2.36 -12.86 -4.93
N ASN A 47 3.38 -13.06 -5.75
CA ASN A 47 3.20 -13.61 -7.10
C ASN A 47 2.97 -15.12 -6.98
N PHE A 48 1.82 -15.62 -7.39
CA PHE A 48 1.50 -17.05 -7.29
C PHE A 48 2.26 -17.93 -8.29
N THR A 49 2.76 -17.35 -9.37
CA THR A 49 3.52 -18.06 -10.41
C THR A 49 4.98 -18.25 -9.98
N THR A 50 5.59 -17.21 -9.42
CA THR A 50 7.03 -17.19 -9.08
C THR A 50 7.30 -17.39 -7.59
N GLY A 51 6.28 -17.32 -6.73
CA GLY A 51 6.41 -17.38 -5.28
C GLY A 51 7.05 -16.13 -4.65
N LYS A 52 7.41 -15.11 -5.45
CA LYS A 52 8.00 -13.87 -4.95
C LYS A 52 7.03 -13.14 -4.03
N LYS A 53 7.54 -12.65 -2.89
CA LYS A 53 6.77 -11.86 -1.93
C LYS A 53 7.27 -10.42 -1.92
N VAL A 54 6.35 -9.47 -1.89
CA VAL A 54 6.66 -8.04 -1.84
C VAL A 54 5.98 -7.43 -0.62
N LYS A 55 6.74 -6.68 0.15
CA LYS A 55 6.26 -5.88 1.27
C LYS A 55 6.39 -4.40 0.95
N LEU A 56 5.29 -3.68 1.07
CA LEU A 56 5.29 -2.22 1.01
C LEU A 56 4.87 -1.63 2.34
N THR A 57 5.43 -0.48 2.67
CA THR A 57 4.98 0.31 3.81
C THR A 57 4.59 1.70 3.33
N LEU A 58 3.34 2.07 3.55
CA LEU A 58 2.82 3.41 3.29
C LEU A 58 2.87 4.20 4.60
N ASP A 59 3.27 5.46 4.51
CA ASP A 59 2.99 6.40 5.59
C ASP A 59 1.56 6.92 5.41
N VAL A 60 0.70 6.65 6.39
CA VAL A 60 -0.70 7.08 6.41
C VAL A 60 -0.99 7.95 7.63
N SER A 61 0.05 8.58 8.20
CA SER A 61 -0.06 9.49 9.36
C SER A 61 -0.95 10.72 9.07
N CYS A 62 -1.20 11.02 7.79
CA CYS A 62 -2.19 12.01 7.37
C CYS A 62 -3.61 11.72 7.85
N LEU A 63 -3.93 10.44 8.14
CA LEU A 63 -5.20 10.06 8.75
C LEU A 63 -5.35 10.69 10.13
N ASN A 64 -4.29 10.75 10.94
CA ASN A 64 -4.31 11.37 12.27
C ASN A 64 -4.70 12.85 12.22
N ARG A 65 -4.53 13.51 11.06
CA ARG A 65 -4.85 14.92 10.84
C ARG A 65 -6.15 15.12 10.06
N GLY A 66 -6.83 14.06 9.64
CA GLY A 66 -8.05 14.14 8.83
C GLY A 66 -7.83 14.74 7.44
N VAL A 67 -6.63 14.59 6.86
CA VAL A 67 -6.29 15.13 5.52
C VAL A 67 -6.12 14.05 4.45
N TYR A 68 -6.65 12.85 4.69
CA TYR A 68 -6.68 11.80 3.68
C TYR A 68 -7.54 12.24 2.46
N PRO A 69 -7.16 11.91 1.21
CA PRO A 69 -6.01 11.10 0.76
C PRO A 69 -4.79 11.89 0.24
N SER A 70 -4.69 13.20 0.48
CA SER A 70 -3.76 14.07 -0.25
C SER A 70 -2.27 13.74 -0.03
N GLU A 71 -1.92 13.12 1.09
CA GLU A 71 -0.51 12.85 1.48
C GLU A 71 -0.12 11.35 1.45
N VAL A 72 -1.00 10.45 1.01
CA VAL A 72 -0.68 9.00 1.03
C VAL A 72 0.18 8.63 -0.19
N VAL A 73 1.47 8.44 0.08
CA VAL A 73 2.51 7.97 -0.85
C VAL A 73 3.30 6.84 -0.16
N PRO A 74 3.75 5.79 -0.87
CA PRO A 74 4.60 4.78 -0.26
C PRO A 74 5.89 5.40 0.28
N SER A 75 6.17 5.16 1.56
CA SER A 75 7.40 5.63 2.20
C SER A 75 8.55 4.64 2.00
N GLN A 76 8.25 3.35 1.86
CA GLN A 76 9.24 2.29 1.69
C GLN A 76 8.69 1.15 0.80
N PHE A 77 9.57 0.60 -0.05
CA PHE A 77 9.34 -0.59 -0.86
C PHE A 77 10.40 -1.63 -0.48
N ALA A 78 9.99 -2.88 -0.19
CA ALA A 78 10.90 -3.97 0.12
C ALA A 78 10.45 -5.28 -0.53
N ALA A 79 11.33 -5.92 -1.31
CA ALA A 79 11.11 -7.29 -1.76
C ALA A 79 11.50 -8.24 -0.62
N LEU A 80 10.63 -9.22 -0.31
CA LEU A 80 10.89 -10.27 0.68
C LEU A 80 11.19 -11.57 -0.06
N ALA A 81 12.27 -11.60 -0.83
CA ALA A 81 12.83 -12.84 -1.35
C ALA A 81 13.84 -13.45 -0.34
N VAL A 82 14.04 -14.76 -0.41
CA VAL A 82 15.10 -15.55 0.26
C VAL A 82 16.46 -14.83 0.11
N PRO A 83 17.36 -14.84 1.12
CA PRO A 83 18.18 -13.68 1.49
C PRO A 83 19.17 -13.31 0.39
N VAL A 84 18.80 -12.35 -0.43
CA VAL A 84 19.76 -11.58 -1.20
C VAL A 84 19.43 -10.10 -1.01
N LYS A 85 20.30 -9.44 -0.25
CA LYS A 85 20.30 -8.00 0.00
C LYS A 85 20.57 -7.27 -1.32
N HIS A 86 19.56 -6.98 -2.14
CA HIS A 86 19.73 -6.01 -3.22
C HIS A 86 18.58 -5.02 -3.27
N SER A 87 18.96 -3.75 -3.25
CA SER A 87 18.17 -2.57 -3.58
C SER A 87 17.73 -2.53 -5.05
N ASP A 88 18.18 -3.49 -5.86
CA ASP A 88 18.12 -3.47 -7.33
C ASP A 88 17.21 -4.57 -7.90
N ASP A 89 16.16 -4.98 -7.16
CA ASP A 89 15.14 -5.87 -7.73
C ASP A 89 14.34 -5.08 -8.80
N PRO A 90 14.37 -5.47 -10.08
CA PRO A 90 13.64 -4.79 -11.15
C PRO A 90 12.14 -4.67 -10.85
N LEU A 91 11.57 -5.63 -10.12
CA LEU A 91 10.18 -5.59 -9.68
C LEU A 91 9.89 -4.38 -8.78
N LEU A 92 10.82 -4.00 -7.91
CA LEU A 92 10.67 -2.81 -7.05
C LEU A 92 10.76 -1.52 -7.85
N GLY A 93 11.56 -1.50 -8.93
CA GLY A 93 11.61 -0.41 -9.90
C GLY A 93 10.27 -0.23 -10.60
N GLU A 94 9.74 -1.32 -11.16
CA GLU A 94 8.43 -1.33 -11.85
C GLU A 94 7.29 -0.90 -10.92
N ILE A 95 7.25 -1.42 -9.69
CA ILE A 95 6.26 -1.03 -8.69
C ILE A 95 6.37 0.48 -8.40
N ARG A 96 7.59 1.00 -8.23
CA ARG A 96 7.80 2.43 -7.96
C ARG A 96 7.29 3.29 -9.11
N ASP A 97 7.56 2.90 -10.35
CA ASP A 97 7.15 3.67 -11.52
C ASP A 97 5.64 3.58 -11.75
N ALA A 98 5.05 2.40 -11.56
CA ALA A 98 3.61 2.21 -11.61
C ALA A 98 2.89 3.05 -10.53
N VAL A 99 3.43 3.13 -9.31
CA VAL A 99 2.87 4.00 -8.26
C VAL A 99 3.03 5.48 -8.58
N LYS A 100 4.17 5.92 -9.13
CA LYS A 100 4.36 7.33 -9.55
C LYS A 100 3.32 7.78 -10.60
N SER A 101 2.87 6.87 -11.46
CA SER A 101 1.85 7.17 -12.47
C SER A 101 0.45 7.42 -11.87
N LEU A 102 0.20 7.00 -10.62
CA LEU A 102 -1.10 7.17 -9.97
C LEU A 102 -1.32 8.61 -9.53
N ARG A 103 -2.26 9.30 -10.20
CA ARG A 103 -2.76 10.62 -9.78
C ARG A 103 -3.28 10.59 -8.34
N ALA A 104 -2.97 11.64 -7.58
CA ALA A 104 -3.57 11.90 -6.28
C ALA A 104 -5.11 11.96 -6.39
N GLY A 105 -5.81 11.59 -5.32
CA GLY A 105 -7.27 11.63 -5.29
C GLY A 105 -7.88 10.48 -4.49
N TYR A 106 -9.21 10.40 -4.55
CA TYR A 106 -10.00 9.45 -3.77
C TYR A 106 -9.67 8.00 -4.05
N MET A 107 -9.99 7.17 -3.06
CA MET A 107 -9.78 5.74 -3.09
C MET A 107 -8.31 5.36 -3.30
N ARG A 108 -7.40 6.07 -2.60
CA ARG A 108 -5.96 6.02 -2.86
C ARG A 108 -5.39 4.64 -2.52
N ILE A 109 -5.76 4.05 -1.39
CA ILE A 109 -5.20 2.78 -0.91
C ILE A 109 -5.60 1.65 -1.85
N ILE A 110 -6.87 1.56 -2.23
CA ILE A 110 -7.31 0.48 -3.11
C ILE A 110 -6.75 0.63 -4.53
N ARG A 111 -6.59 1.86 -5.03
CA ARG A 111 -5.94 2.13 -6.32
C ARG A 111 -4.45 1.77 -6.30
N LEU A 112 -3.76 2.09 -5.21
CA LEU A 112 -2.39 1.62 -4.96
C LEU A 112 -2.33 0.09 -4.97
N CYS A 113 -3.24 -0.57 -4.24
CA CYS A 113 -3.29 -2.03 -4.21
C CYS A 113 -3.52 -2.63 -5.59
N GLY A 114 -4.42 -2.08 -6.41
CA GLY A 114 -4.66 -2.57 -7.76
C GLY A 114 -3.47 -2.41 -8.69
N CYS A 115 -2.81 -1.26 -8.62
CA CYS A 115 -1.59 -1.00 -9.39
C CYS A 115 -0.46 -1.97 -9.01
N ILE A 116 -0.20 -2.14 -7.72
CA ILE A 116 0.83 -3.06 -7.24
C ILE A 116 0.45 -4.52 -7.54
N SER A 117 -0.81 -4.89 -7.36
CA SER A 117 -1.33 -6.24 -7.65
C SER A 117 -1.05 -6.64 -9.10
N GLN A 118 -1.26 -5.71 -10.06
CA GLN A 118 -0.97 -5.93 -11.47
C GLN A 118 0.51 -6.16 -11.73
N VAL A 119 1.38 -5.30 -11.19
CA VAL A 119 2.84 -5.42 -11.39
C VAL A 119 3.38 -6.69 -10.73
N VAL A 120 2.93 -7.02 -9.51
CA VAL A 120 3.40 -8.22 -8.81
C VAL A 120 2.91 -9.50 -9.48
N GLN A 121 1.73 -9.51 -10.10
CA GLN A 121 1.15 -10.71 -10.72
C GLN A 121 1.43 -10.87 -12.22
N ALA A 122 2.01 -9.86 -12.86
CA ALA A 122 2.50 -9.93 -14.24
C ALA A 122 3.53 -11.07 -14.40
#